data_AF-A0AAV7PIM3-F1
#
_entry.id   AF-A0AAV7PIM3-F1
#
_cell.length_a   1.000
_cell.length_b   1.000
_cell.length_c   1.000
_cell.angle_alpha   90.00
_cell.angle_beta   90.00
_cell.angle_gamma   90.00
#
_symmetry.space_group_name_H-M   'P 1'
#
loop_
_entity.id
_entity.type
_entity.pdbx_description
1 polymer ?
#
loop_
_entity_poly.entity_id
_entity_poly.type
_entity_poly.pdbx_seq_one_letter_code
_entity_poly.pdbx_strand_id
1 'polypeptide(L)' 'LWAPVLLNVLNAAVTVGIPASWRLACIVPVFKKGDRNDPKSYRPISLLDSSVKILGWII' A
#
# COMPACT_ATOMS: atom_id res chain seq x y z
N LEU A 1 -4.98 16.10 18.71
CA LEU A 1 -5.92 16.65 17.69
C LEU A 1 -6.21 15.65 16.56
N TRP A 2 -5.21 14.95 16.00
CA TRP A 2 -5.44 14.01 14.87
C TRP A 2 -5.75 12.56 15.25
N ALA A 3 -5.32 12.11 16.43
CA ALA A 3 -5.48 10.71 16.85
C ALA A 3 -6.96 10.22 16.85
N PRO A 4 -7.96 10.98 17.34
CA PRO A 4 -9.35 10.53 17.31
C PRO A 4 -9.90 10.39 15.89
N VAL A 5 -9.48 11.27 14.97
CA VAL A 5 -9.91 11.23 13.57
C VAL A 5 -9.36 9.97 12.88
N LEU A 6 -8.06 9.70 13.08
CA LEU A 6 -7.43 8.51 12.51
C LEU A 6 -8.05 7.23 13.07
N LEU A 7 -8.32 7.19 14.38
CA LEU A 7 -8.99 6.06 15.03
C LEU A 7 -10.37 5.80 14.40
N ASN A 8 -11.17 6.85 14.21
CA ASN A 8 -12.50 6.70 13.60
C ASN A 8 -12.41 6.17 12.16
N VAL A 9 -11.47 6.67 11.36
CA VAL A 9 -11.28 6.22 9.97
C VAL A 9 -10.83 4.77 9.91
N LEU A 10 -9.87 4.37 10.75
CA LEU A 10 -9.37 2.99 10.78
C LEU A 10 -10.44 2.02 11.29
N ASN A 11 -11.19 2.38 12.35
CA ASN A 11 -12.31 1.59 12.84
C ASN A 11 -13.39 1.42 11.78
N ALA A 12 -13.72 2.48 11.02
CA ALA A 12 -14.66 2.39 9.90
C ALA A 12 -14.14 1.45 8.80
N ALA A 13 -12.84 1.51 8.47
CA ALA A 13 -12.25 0.62 7.48
C ALA A 13 -12.33 -0.87 7.89
N VAL A 14 -12.25 -1.19 9.18
CA VAL A 14 -12.39 -2.56 9.70
C VAL A 14 -13.84 -3.02 9.76
N THR A 15 -14.74 -2.15 10.23
CA THR A 15 -16.13 -2.53 10.53
C THR A 15 -17.07 -2.39 9.34
N VAL A 16 -16.85 -1.39 8.49
CA VAL A 16 -17.65 -1.11 7.29
C VAL A 16 -16.98 -1.67 6.04
N GLY A 17 -15.66 -1.65 5.99
CA GLY A 17 -14.85 -2.22 4.93
C GLY A 17 -13.79 -1.27 4.37
N ILE A 18 -12.76 -1.87 3.78
CA ILE A 18 -11.61 -1.13 3.25
C ILE A 18 -12.00 -0.41 1.95
N PRO A 19 -11.75 0.91 1.82
CA PRO A 19 -11.99 1.65 0.59
C PRO A 19 -11.28 1.03 -0.63
N ALA A 20 -11.88 1.14 -1.81
CA ALA A 20 -11.30 0.59 -3.03
C ALA A 20 -9.90 1.17 -3.33
N SER A 21 -9.69 2.47 -3.10
CA SER A 21 -8.40 3.15 -3.30
C SER A 21 -7.28 2.52 -2.46
N TRP A 22 -7.59 2.12 -1.23
CA TRP A 22 -6.66 1.48 -0.30
C TRP A 22 -6.26 0.07 -0.76
N ARG A 23 -7.12 -0.60 -1.54
CA ARG A 23 -6.89 -1.94 -2.06
C ARG A 23 -6.06 -1.96 -3.35
N LEU A 24 -5.73 -0.80 -3.90
CA LEU A 24 -4.92 -0.67 -5.10
C LEU A 24 -3.43 -0.58 -4.73
N ALA A 25 -2.58 -1.10 -5.61
CA ALA A 25 -1.14 -0.95 -5.52
C ALA A 25 -0.60 -0.33 -6.81
N CYS A 26 0.31 0.62 -6.69
CA CYS A 26 1.10 1.07 -7.82
C CYS A 26 2.31 0.14 -7.96
N ILE A 27 2.41 -0.56 -9.09
CA ILE A 27 3.55 -1.44 -9.37
C ILE A 27 4.66 -0.61 -10.01
N VAL A 28 5.76 -0.44 -9.29
CA VAL A 28 6.93 0.30 -9.75
C VAL A 28 8.07 -0.69 -10.03
N PRO A 29 8.47 -0.88 -11.30
CA PRO A 29 9.63 -1.69 -11.63
C PRO A 29 10.92 -0.98 -11.23
N VAL A 30 11.73 -1.62 -10.39
CA VAL A 30 13.04 -1.11 -9.95
C VAL A 30 14.14 -1.97 -10.55
N PHE A 31 15.07 -1.36 -11.28
CA PHE A 31 16.18 -2.08 -11.90
C PHE A 31 17.02 -2.80 -10.84
N LYS A 32 17.31 -4.08 -11.08
CA LYS A 32 18.10 -4.95 -10.20
C LYS A 32 19.51 -5.17 -10.76
N LYS A 33 19.60 -5.81 -11.94
CA LYS A 33 20.86 -6.15 -12.63
C LYS A 33 20.58 -6.71 -14.04
N GLY A 34 21.58 -6.68 -14.92
CA GLY A 34 21.49 -7.24 -16.29
C GLY A 34 21.17 -6.18 -17.34
N ASP A 35 20.46 -6.57 -18.40
CA ASP A 35 20.06 -5.70 -19.50
C ASP A 35 18.85 -4.82 -19.12
N ARG A 36 18.92 -3.51 -19.37
CA ARG A 36 17.82 -2.57 -19.08
C ARG A 36 16.65 -2.73 -20.04
N ASN A 37 16.84 -3.38 -21.18
CA ASN A 37 15.76 -3.67 -22.12
C ASN A 37 15.07 -5.02 -21.84
N ASP A 38 15.63 -5.86 -20.96
CA ASP A 38 14.98 -7.11 -20.52
C ASP A 38 14.09 -6.84 -19.30
N PRO A 39 12.76 -7.04 -19.37
CA PRO A 39 11.86 -6.90 -18.23
C PRO A 39 12.28 -7.73 -17.00
N LYS A 40 12.97 -8.86 -17.18
CA LYS A 40 13.45 -9.73 -16.08
C LYS A 40 14.53 -9.08 -15.23
N SER A 41 15.17 -8.02 -15.71
CA SER A 41 16.19 -7.26 -14.98
C SER A 41 15.62 -6.32 -13.91
N TYR A 42 14.29 -6.24 -13.78
CA TYR A 42 13.59 -5.39 -12.83
C TYR A 42 12.90 -6.22 -11.75
N ARG A 43 12.82 -5.68 -10.53
CA ARG A 43 11.95 -6.19 -9.47
C ARG A 43 10.65 -5.38 -9.49
N PRO A 44 9.47 -6.01 -9.53
CA PRO A 44 8.23 -5.29 -9.28
C PRO A 44 8.12 -4.96 -7.79
N ILE A 45 7.97 -3.69 -7.46
CA ILE A 45 7.68 -3.23 -6.09
C ILE A 45 6.24 -2.73 -6.05
N SER A 46 5.44 -3.30 -5.15
CA SER A 46 4.08 -2.83 -4.88
C SER A 46 4.12 -1.67 -3.88
N LEU A 47 3.83 -0.46 -4.35
CA LEU A 47 3.58 0.68 -3.47
C LEU A 47 2.13 0.65 -3.02
N LEU A 48 1.94 0.37 -1.73
CA LEU A 48 0.64 0.31 -1.07
C LEU A 48 0.28 1.67 -0.46
N ASP A 49 -1.02 1.92 -0.31
CA ASP A 49 -1.53 3.05 0.46
C ASP A 49 -1.02 2.99 1.91
N SER A 50 -0.55 4.13 2.43
CA SER A 50 0.00 4.24 3.78
C SER A 50 -1.00 3.81 4.85
N SER A 51 -2.29 4.07 4.65
CA SER A 51 -3.34 3.70 5.58
C SER A 51 -3.51 2.18 5.68
N VAL A 52 -3.36 1.43 4.58
CA VAL A 52 -3.36 -0.05 4.63
C VAL A 52 -2.15 -0.58 5.37
N LYS A 53 -0.98 0.02 5.15
CA LYS A 53 0.23 -0.37 5.89
C LYS A 53 0.01 -0.18 7.39
N ILE A 54 -0.50 0.99 7.80
CA ILE A 54 -0.77 1.31 9.20
C ILE A 54 -1.84 0.36 9.77
N LEU A 55 -2.93 0.13 9.03
CA LEU A 55 -3.99 -0.77 9.46
C LEU A 55 -3.46 -2.18 9.73
N GLY A 56 -2.60 -2.70 8.85
CA GLY A 56 -1.97 -4.02 9.03
C GLY A 56 -0.94 -4.10 10.17
N TRP A 57 -0.52 -2.98 10.76
CA TRP A 57 0.28 -2.99 12.00
C TRP A 57 -0.58 -3.00 13.26
N ILE A 58 -1.84 -2.57 13.15
CA ILE A 58 -2.74 -2.36 14.29
C ILE A 58 -3.67 -3.57 14.50
N ILE A 59 -4.03 -4.26 13.42
CA ILE A 59 -4.78 -5.53 13.44
C ILE A 59 -3.80 -6.69 13.58
#